data_AF-A0A815KSF4-F1
#
_entry.id   AF-A0A815KSF4-F1
#
_cell.length_a   1.000
_cell.length_b   1.000
_cell.length_c   1.000
_cell.angle_alpha   90.00
_cell.angle_beta   90.00
_cell.angle_gamma   90.00
#
_symmetry.space_group_name_H-M   'P 1'
#
loop_
_entity.id
_entity.type
_entity.pdbx_description
1 polymer ?
#
loop_
_entity_poly.entity_id
_entity_poly.type
_entity_poly.pdbx_seq_one_letter_code
_entity_poly.pdbx_strand_id
1 'polypeptide(L)'
;MSTDDTDSTSFYPNTLIVKDISTFIDNSEFEKALNYLTSLTEQQIYDNTWDLCTYLFYLLEKPSEKLCNEYEIYSQDALAYVAQHGNSREMLIIMLEQCDKFISDNSFLFHIKLFSFIIKRLPLKPSLITSLRDIFSLLQCHLTTHELPTIDNDFAGNDLLIFNHDHRVIHLHKLTQSYIDFFCDLRDYFSARTSVDIYPILTKSLISLLQGPLSSLSYEPINSQESLSFTSIRPLLDCFFTLNPNPISLIDNKEQHSVLIYLLLTKNDYFSRLPGVYSRAFYLFLSIPFIQQLSSDRERVMLTEKACVLVSNVCSHLTPYKEFDQTLLDNDQIHLLIDTLKMLMVQSPARQYSPLTIGAYRSLFRAFNPLGRCNFLRQQLAKTSYKEDSYRTFLCTLVKDEFLYDYQKLSSEIYKGNTLFQLLDHLTYLPNGVESDLLEIYDCLCSTLNLIRFIGLIDKRNINRTLFWTERLKISNEKFIKPLRKSIDLARAHYKLEIKNRLNGNNQQQQQQQADSEILVDDKPLSMPSQEEQLETLHKSVTKFDILDCILSSLSDTFNGEF
;
A
#
# COMPACT_ATOMS: atom_id res chain seq x y z
N MET A 1 49.76 44.99 6.06
CA MET A 1 49.52 44.70 4.63
C MET A 1 48.38 43.71 4.59
N SER A 2 47.18 44.26 4.55
CA SER A 2 45.93 43.58 4.28
C SER A 2 45.95 43.17 2.81
N THR A 3 45.87 41.88 2.54
CA THR A 3 45.59 41.37 1.20
C THR A 3 44.09 41.34 1.04
N ASP A 4 43.62 42.15 0.09
CA ASP A 4 42.27 42.18 -0.44
C ASP A 4 41.87 40.79 -0.93
N ASP A 5 40.88 40.19 -0.27
CA ASP A 5 40.06 39.14 -0.86
C ASP A 5 39.05 39.83 -1.78
N THR A 6 39.36 39.87 -3.07
CA THR A 6 38.46 40.37 -4.10
C THR A 6 37.25 39.45 -4.23
N ASP A 7 36.09 39.99 -3.87
CA ASP A 7 34.74 39.54 -4.22
C ASP A 7 34.68 39.06 -5.67
N SER A 8 34.40 37.77 -5.87
CA SER A 8 34.28 37.14 -7.20
C SER A 8 32.82 36.81 -7.58
N THR A 9 31.84 37.55 -7.05
CA THR A 9 30.41 37.34 -7.32
C THR A 9 29.61 38.64 -7.51
N SER A 10 30.16 39.64 -8.19
CA SER A 10 29.43 40.87 -8.55
C SER A 10 28.59 40.67 -9.83
N PHE A 11 27.27 40.85 -9.72
CA PHE A 11 26.39 40.92 -10.89
C PHE A 11 26.61 42.25 -11.61
N TYR A 12 26.88 42.23 -12.92
CA TYR A 12 27.06 43.44 -13.72
C TYR A 12 25.73 43.83 -14.40
N PRO A 13 25.11 44.97 -14.03
CA PRO A 13 23.84 45.39 -14.60
C PRO A 13 24.00 45.81 -16.08
N ASN A 14 23.29 45.12 -16.98
CA ASN A 14 23.41 45.29 -18.44
C ASN A 14 22.61 46.48 -19.00
N THR A 15 21.60 46.96 -18.27
CA THR A 15 20.71 48.05 -18.73
C THR A 15 20.69 49.21 -17.74
N LEU A 16 20.34 50.41 -18.23
CA LEU A 16 20.24 51.61 -17.40
C LEU A 16 19.21 51.43 -16.28
N ILE A 17 18.10 50.75 -16.58
CA ILE A 17 17.02 50.49 -15.62
C ILE A 17 17.52 49.61 -14.47
N VAL A 18 18.26 48.52 -14.77
CA VAL A 18 18.81 47.64 -13.73
C VAL A 18 19.90 48.36 -12.93
N LYS A 19 20.67 49.26 -13.55
CA LYS A 19 21.64 50.12 -12.84
C LYS A 19 20.93 51.03 -11.83
N ASP A 20 19.88 51.74 -12.24
CA ASP A 20 19.13 52.63 -11.36
C ASP A 20 18.53 51.86 -10.19
N ILE A 21 17.89 50.72 -10.46
CA ILE A 21 17.34 49.83 -9.43
C ILE A 21 18.45 49.36 -8.48
N SER A 22 19.60 48.93 -9.00
CA SER A 22 20.74 48.51 -8.17
C SER A 22 21.22 49.65 -7.27
N THR A 23 21.31 50.88 -7.77
CA THR A 23 21.73 52.01 -6.94
C THR A 23 20.75 52.31 -5.80
N PHE A 24 19.44 52.17 -6.03
CA PHE A 24 18.47 52.32 -4.94
C PHE A 24 18.61 51.22 -3.89
N ILE A 25 18.82 49.97 -4.34
CA ILE A 25 18.95 48.81 -3.46
C ILE A 25 20.25 48.84 -2.68
N ASP A 26 21.37 49.21 -3.30
CA ASP A 26 22.68 49.36 -2.63
C ASP A 26 22.65 50.46 -1.56
N ASN A 27 21.74 51.44 -1.69
CA ASN A 27 21.47 52.49 -0.70
C ASN A 27 20.38 52.11 0.33
N SER A 28 19.89 50.86 0.32
CA SER A 28 18.77 50.36 1.15
C SER A 28 17.45 51.12 0.95
N GLU A 29 17.20 51.69 -0.23
CA GLU A 29 15.99 52.44 -0.57
C GLU A 29 14.96 51.58 -1.31
N PHE A 30 14.55 50.44 -0.73
CA PHE A 30 13.69 49.43 -1.38
C PHE A 30 12.34 49.97 -1.87
N GLU A 31 11.66 50.81 -1.07
CA GLU A 31 10.39 51.42 -1.49
C GLU A 31 10.56 52.33 -2.71
N LYS A 32 11.68 53.07 -2.78
CA LYS A 32 11.96 53.92 -3.95
C LYS A 32 12.28 53.08 -5.17
N ALA A 33 13.01 51.97 -5.00
CA ALA A 33 13.27 51.01 -6.07
C ALA A 33 11.96 50.42 -6.62
N LEU A 34 11.00 50.08 -5.75
CA LEU A 34 9.71 49.51 -6.15
C LEU A 34 8.82 50.56 -6.82
N ASN A 35 8.77 51.77 -6.26
CA ASN A 35 8.06 52.90 -6.87
C ASN A 35 8.64 53.28 -8.24
N TYR A 36 9.97 53.20 -8.41
CA TYR A 36 10.60 53.40 -9.71
C TYR A 36 10.20 52.31 -10.69
N LEU A 37 10.31 51.03 -10.31
CA LEU A 37 9.91 49.89 -11.15
C LEU A 37 8.45 49.99 -11.59
N THR A 38 7.54 50.32 -10.67
CA THR A 38 6.10 50.48 -10.94
C THR A 38 5.75 51.74 -11.74
N SER A 39 6.66 52.72 -11.80
CA SER A 39 6.50 53.92 -12.64
C SER A 39 6.93 53.72 -14.09
N LEU A 40 7.62 52.62 -14.40
CA LEU A 40 8.03 52.30 -15.77
C LEU A 40 6.83 52.00 -16.65
N THR A 41 6.95 52.31 -17.94
CA THR A 41 5.94 51.92 -18.93
C THR A 41 5.96 50.42 -19.20
N GLU A 42 4.81 49.85 -19.59
CA GLU A 42 4.72 48.41 -19.91
C GLU A 42 5.73 47.98 -20.99
N GLN A 43 5.98 48.84 -21.98
CA GLN A 43 6.96 48.57 -23.05
C GLN A 43 8.39 48.51 -22.49
N GLN A 44 8.75 49.39 -21.56
CA GLN A 44 10.07 49.36 -20.93
C GLN A 44 10.28 48.09 -20.11
N ILE A 45 9.26 47.65 -19.39
CA ILE A 45 9.31 46.39 -18.62
C ILE A 45 9.40 45.20 -19.59
N TYR A 46 8.62 45.21 -20.66
CA TYR A 46 8.61 44.15 -21.68
C TYR A 46 9.99 43.98 -22.33
N ASP A 47 10.62 45.08 -22.77
CA ASP A 47 11.91 45.05 -23.48
C ASP A 47 13.10 44.72 -22.57
N ASN A 48 12.96 44.90 -21.24
CA ASN A 48 14.03 44.66 -20.27
C ASN A 48 13.71 43.50 -19.32
N THR A 49 12.75 42.64 -19.65
CA THR A 49 12.30 41.54 -18.77
C THR A 49 13.46 40.62 -18.43
N TRP A 50 14.29 40.24 -19.39
CA TRP A 50 15.43 39.36 -19.15
C TRP A 50 16.39 39.89 -18.08
N ASP A 51 16.87 41.12 -18.27
CA ASP A 51 17.85 41.73 -17.37
C ASP A 51 17.27 42.04 -15.98
N LEU A 52 16.01 42.48 -15.92
CA LEU A 52 15.31 42.73 -14.66
C LEU A 52 15.14 41.44 -13.86
N CYS A 53 14.62 40.39 -14.46
CA CYS A 53 14.36 39.13 -13.78
C CYS A 53 15.66 38.46 -13.31
N THR A 54 16.69 38.43 -14.16
CA THR A 54 17.99 37.86 -13.79
C THR A 54 18.60 38.57 -12.58
N TYR A 55 18.51 39.91 -12.55
CA TYR A 55 18.97 40.70 -11.41
C TYR A 55 18.16 40.43 -10.13
N LEU A 56 16.84 40.41 -10.23
CA LEU A 56 15.96 40.17 -9.07
C LEU A 56 16.13 38.76 -8.49
N PHE A 57 16.33 37.74 -9.33
CA PHE A 57 16.67 36.39 -8.85
C PHE A 57 18.05 36.34 -8.21
N TYR A 58 19.05 37.04 -8.77
CA TYR A 58 20.36 37.19 -8.12
C TYR A 58 20.25 37.81 -6.72
N LEU A 59 19.38 38.81 -6.53
CA LEU A 59 19.14 39.40 -5.22
C LEU A 59 18.48 38.44 -4.23
N LEU A 60 17.54 37.61 -4.70
CA LEU A 60 16.93 36.54 -3.88
C LEU A 60 17.94 35.48 -3.44
N GLU A 61 18.93 35.16 -4.28
CA GLU A 61 19.95 34.15 -3.98
C GLU A 61 21.10 34.69 -3.11
N LYS A 62 21.20 36.01 -2.90
CA LYS A 62 22.35 36.64 -2.23
C LYS A 62 22.36 36.36 -0.71
N PRO A 63 23.36 35.66 -0.16
CA PRO A 63 23.46 35.43 1.27
C PRO A 63 23.87 36.74 1.97
N SER A 64 22.99 37.34 2.76
CA SER A 64 23.37 38.53 3.56
C SER A 64 22.87 38.44 5.00
N GLU A 65 23.82 38.42 5.94
CA GLU A 65 23.59 38.20 7.38
C GLU A 65 22.88 39.36 8.12
N LYS A 66 22.52 40.46 7.44
CA LYS A 66 21.99 41.68 8.11
C LYS A 66 20.67 42.25 7.56
N LEU A 67 20.24 41.88 6.35
CA LEU A 67 19.06 42.49 5.68
C LEU A 67 18.17 41.47 4.94
N CYS A 68 18.33 40.17 5.22
CA CYS A 68 17.73 39.06 4.46
C CYS A 68 16.25 39.26 4.09
N ASN A 69 15.42 39.73 5.04
CA ASN A 69 13.98 39.85 4.81
C ASN A 69 13.59 40.99 3.85
N GLU A 70 14.28 42.14 3.86
CA GLU A 70 13.88 43.30 3.04
C GLU A 70 14.22 43.09 1.57
N TYR A 71 15.38 42.49 1.29
CA TYR A 71 15.76 42.06 -0.06
C TYR A 71 14.80 40.99 -0.59
N GLU A 72 14.41 40.03 0.25
CA GLU A 72 13.49 38.97 -0.13
C GLU A 72 12.11 39.54 -0.48
N ILE A 73 11.53 40.37 0.42
CA ILE A 73 10.22 40.99 0.20
C ILE A 73 10.22 41.85 -1.08
N TYR A 74 11.20 42.74 -1.22
CA TYR A 74 11.32 43.59 -2.40
C TYR A 74 11.41 42.77 -3.68
N SER A 75 12.29 41.76 -3.69
CA SER A 75 12.53 40.97 -4.90
C SER A 75 11.32 40.12 -5.26
N GLN A 76 10.59 39.58 -4.29
CA GLN A 76 9.34 38.86 -4.51
C GLN A 76 8.26 39.77 -5.11
N ASP A 77 8.06 40.97 -4.56
CA ASP A 77 7.08 41.93 -5.05
C ASP A 77 7.45 42.45 -6.45
N ALA A 78 8.71 42.78 -6.67
CA ALA A 78 9.24 43.22 -7.95
C ALA A 78 9.10 42.12 -9.02
N LEU A 79 9.43 40.86 -8.71
CA LEU A 79 9.26 39.75 -9.64
C LEU A 79 7.79 39.48 -9.95
N ALA A 80 6.90 39.59 -8.97
CA ALA A 80 5.46 39.46 -9.21
C ALA A 80 4.96 40.54 -10.16
N TYR A 81 5.43 41.79 -9.99
CA TYR A 81 5.10 42.90 -10.88
C TYR A 81 5.64 42.68 -12.30
N VAL A 82 6.91 42.26 -12.44
CA VAL A 82 7.50 41.95 -13.75
C VAL A 82 6.80 40.76 -14.41
N ALA A 83 6.37 39.73 -13.67
CA ALA A 83 5.60 38.62 -14.21
C ALA A 83 4.24 39.07 -14.79
N GLN A 84 3.63 40.10 -14.22
CA GLN A 84 2.35 40.65 -14.67
C GLN A 84 2.47 41.56 -15.90
N HIS A 85 3.59 42.27 -16.08
CA HIS A 85 3.73 43.28 -17.15
C HIS A 85 4.81 42.95 -18.21
N GLY A 86 5.84 42.18 -17.86
CA GLY A 86 6.97 41.85 -18.74
C GLY A 86 6.68 40.85 -19.85
N ASN A 87 7.71 40.45 -20.60
CA ASN A 87 7.62 39.45 -21.66
C ASN A 87 7.45 38.04 -21.07
N SER A 88 6.23 37.47 -21.21
CA SER A 88 5.87 36.18 -20.60
C SER A 88 6.72 35.00 -21.11
N ARG A 89 7.31 35.07 -22.31
CA ARG A 89 8.18 34.01 -22.83
C ARG A 89 9.57 34.04 -22.23
N GLU A 90 10.16 35.22 -22.12
CA GLU A 90 11.47 35.39 -21.47
C GLU A 90 11.37 35.03 -20.00
N MET A 91 10.33 35.51 -19.33
CA MET A 91 10.06 35.20 -17.93
C MET A 91 9.89 33.68 -17.72
N LEU A 92 9.20 32.98 -18.62
CA LEU A 92 9.08 31.53 -18.55
C LEU A 92 10.44 30.83 -18.61
N ILE A 93 11.31 31.21 -19.55
CA ILE A 93 12.63 30.58 -19.71
C ILE A 93 13.48 30.78 -18.46
N ILE A 94 13.53 32.02 -17.95
CA ILE A 94 14.27 32.35 -16.73
C ILE A 94 13.73 31.56 -15.54
N MET A 95 12.41 31.51 -15.39
CA MET A 95 11.76 30.74 -14.33
C MET A 95 12.11 29.25 -14.40
N LEU A 96 12.08 28.64 -15.59
CA LEU A 96 12.46 27.23 -15.76
C LEU A 96 13.92 26.99 -15.34
N GLU A 97 14.84 27.92 -15.68
CA GLU A 97 16.25 27.84 -15.27
C GLU A 97 16.45 28.01 -13.76
N GLN A 98 15.71 28.93 -13.12
CA GLN A 98 15.82 29.13 -11.66
C GLN A 98 15.25 27.95 -10.85
N CYS A 99 14.21 27.30 -11.37
CA CYS A 99 13.56 26.19 -10.70
C CYS A 99 14.42 24.92 -10.64
N ASP A 100 15.44 24.77 -11.48
CA ASP A 100 16.41 23.66 -11.36
C ASP A 100 17.20 23.71 -10.02
N LYS A 101 17.11 24.82 -9.27
CA LYS A 101 17.76 25.02 -7.96
C LYS A 101 16.79 24.99 -6.76
N PHE A 102 15.62 24.34 -6.84
CA PHE A 102 14.69 24.32 -5.70
C PHE A 102 15.34 23.74 -4.42
N ILE A 103 15.57 24.59 -3.41
CA ILE A 103 16.10 24.17 -2.10
C ILE A 103 15.03 24.24 -1.01
N SER A 104 13.96 25.05 -1.16
CA SER A 104 12.98 25.30 -0.10
C SER A 104 11.53 25.35 -0.55
N ASP A 105 10.63 25.03 0.38
CA ASP A 105 9.17 24.99 0.18
C ASP A 105 8.57 26.37 -0.05
N ASN A 106 9.11 27.39 0.63
CA ASN A 106 8.73 28.79 0.41
C ASN A 106 9.06 29.23 -1.02
N SER A 107 10.21 28.79 -1.55
CA SER A 107 10.58 29.02 -2.94
C SER A 107 9.57 28.34 -3.86
N PHE A 108 9.20 27.08 -3.63
CA PHE A 108 8.17 26.40 -4.42
C PHE A 108 6.83 27.14 -4.46
N LEU A 109 6.31 27.57 -3.30
CA LEU A 109 5.04 28.32 -3.22
C LEU A 109 5.10 29.67 -3.94
N PHE A 110 6.24 30.36 -3.86
CA PHE A 110 6.47 31.60 -4.61
C PHE A 110 6.49 31.35 -6.12
N HIS A 111 7.20 30.33 -6.59
CA HIS A 111 7.29 30.01 -8.01
C HIS A 111 5.94 29.56 -8.59
N ILE A 112 5.12 28.82 -7.85
CA ILE A 112 3.74 28.49 -8.26
C ILE A 112 2.92 29.75 -8.58
N LYS A 113 3.00 30.77 -7.72
CA LYS A 113 2.28 32.03 -7.94
C LYS A 113 2.76 32.75 -9.20
N LEU A 114 4.08 32.81 -9.41
CA LEU A 114 4.66 33.41 -10.61
C LEU A 114 4.25 32.64 -11.88
N PHE A 115 4.28 31.31 -11.87
CA PHE A 115 3.81 30.50 -12.99
C PHE A 115 2.33 30.76 -13.32
N SER A 116 1.47 31.01 -12.33
CA SER A 116 0.06 31.39 -12.58
C SER A 116 -0.03 32.69 -13.40
N PHE A 117 0.73 33.73 -13.06
CA PHE A 117 0.75 34.97 -13.84
C PHE A 117 1.28 34.76 -15.26
N ILE A 118 2.37 34.01 -15.40
CA ILE A 118 3.03 33.76 -16.68
C ILE A 118 2.11 32.97 -17.61
N ILE A 119 1.57 31.83 -17.14
CA ILE A 119 0.73 30.93 -17.93
C ILE A 119 -0.50 31.66 -18.48
N LYS A 120 -1.16 32.49 -17.65
CA LYS A 120 -2.34 33.25 -18.07
C LYS A 120 -2.03 34.26 -19.19
N ARG A 121 -0.77 34.69 -19.32
CA ARG A 121 -0.30 35.65 -20.34
C ARG A 121 0.40 34.98 -21.54
N LEU A 122 0.58 33.66 -21.54
CA LEU A 122 1.17 32.97 -22.68
C LEU A 122 0.19 32.94 -23.87
N PRO A 123 0.70 32.99 -25.11
CA PRO A 123 -0.15 32.95 -26.29
C PRO A 123 -0.84 31.58 -26.41
N LEU A 124 -2.15 31.59 -26.65
CA LEU A 124 -2.99 30.40 -26.85
C LEU A 124 -2.73 29.73 -28.21
N LYS A 125 -1.53 29.17 -28.36
CA LYS A 125 -1.04 28.45 -29.54
C LYS A 125 -0.63 27.03 -29.13
N PRO A 126 -0.46 26.09 -30.08
CA PRO A 126 -0.03 24.72 -29.76
C PRO A 126 1.27 24.64 -28.93
N SER A 127 2.16 25.62 -29.04
CA SER A 127 3.37 25.72 -28.22
C SER A 127 3.10 25.83 -26.71
N LEU A 128 1.91 26.31 -26.31
CA LEU A 128 1.48 26.37 -24.91
C LEU A 128 1.47 24.97 -24.27
N ILE A 129 1.10 23.93 -25.04
CA ILE A 129 1.08 22.56 -24.53
C ILE A 129 2.48 22.12 -24.10
N THR A 130 3.51 22.44 -24.89
CA THR A 130 4.90 22.13 -24.51
C THR A 130 5.30 22.90 -23.27
N SER A 131 5.04 24.21 -23.22
CA SER A 131 5.34 25.03 -22.03
C SER A 131 4.67 24.53 -20.76
N LEU A 132 3.38 24.16 -20.83
CA LEU A 132 2.66 23.61 -19.69
C LEU A 132 3.27 22.27 -19.23
N ARG A 133 3.69 21.42 -20.17
CA ARG A 133 4.36 20.15 -19.84
C ARG A 133 5.60 20.38 -18.98
N ASP A 134 6.44 21.29 -19.42
CA ASP A 134 7.74 21.55 -18.81
C ASP A 134 7.54 22.13 -17.40
N ILE A 135 6.62 23.09 -17.25
CA ILE A 135 6.27 23.68 -15.95
C ILE A 135 5.75 22.60 -14.99
N PHE A 136 4.79 21.78 -15.42
CA PHE A 136 4.19 20.78 -14.53
C PHE A 136 5.17 19.67 -14.16
N SER A 137 6.01 19.24 -15.10
CA SER A 137 7.06 18.24 -14.83
C SER A 137 8.03 18.74 -13.76
N LEU A 138 8.43 20.01 -13.86
CA LEU A 138 9.35 20.65 -12.93
C LEU A 138 8.75 20.82 -11.52
N LEU A 139 7.53 21.36 -11.43
CA LEU A 139 6.82 21.50 -10.15
C LEU A 139 6.56 20.13 -9.50
N GLN A 140 6.25 19.11 -10.32
CA GLN A 140 6.07 17.76 -9.83
C GLN A 140 7.37 17.17 -9.26
N CYS A 141 8.53 17.44 -9.88
CA CYS A 141 9.82 16.95 -9.41
C CYS A 141 10.02 17.28 -7.92
N HIS A 142 9.76 18.54 -7.54
CA HIS A 142 9.87 19.01 -6.16
C HIS A 142 8.91 18.30 -5.18
N LEU A 143 7.69 17.99 -5.62
CA LEU A 143 6.75 17.20 -4.82
C LEU A 143 7.21 15.75 -4.68
N THR A 144 7.83 15.17 -5.70
CA THR A 144 8.28 13.77 -5.69
C THR A 144 9.59 13.52 -4.93
N THR A 145 10.42 14.54 -4.75
CA THR A 145 11.68 14.44 -3.99
C THR A 145 11.49 14.47 -2.48
N HIS A 146 10.27 14.75 -2.00
CA HIS A 146 9.97 14.77 -0.58
C HIS A 146 10.02 13.35 0.02
N GLU A 147 10.95 13.15 0.96
CA GLU A 147 11.09 11.90 1.68
C GLU A 147 10.01 11.74 2.75
N LEU A 148 9.36 10.58 2.75
CA LEU A 148 8.39 10.20 3.76
C LEU A 148 9.05 9.41 4.91
N PRO A 149 8.43 9.38 6.10
CA PRO A 149 8.83 8.44 7.15
C PRO A 149 8.91 7.02 6.61
N THR A 150 10.01 6.33 6.91
CA THR A 150 10.11 4.88 6.71
C THR A 150 9.14 4.19 7.65
N ILE A 151 8.40 3.24 7.11
CA ILE A 151 7.43 2.44 7.86
C ILE A 151 8.03 1.05 8.00
N ASP A 152 8.23 0.60 9.23
CA ASP A 152 8.71 -0.74 9.48
C ASP A 152 7.68 -1.79 9.03
N ASN A 153 8.17 -2.97 8.65
CA ASN A 153 7.34 -4.10 8.20
C ASN A 153 6.42 -4.67 9.30
N ASP A 154 6.56 -4.21 10.55
CA ASP A 154 5.70 -4.54 11.69
C ASP A 154 4.67 -3.44 12.00
N PHE A 155 4.27 -2.66 10.98
CA PHE A 155 3.24 -1.63 11.07
C PHE A 155 1.94 -2.13 11.74
N ALA A 156 1.67 -1.64 12.95
CA ALA A 156 0.56 -2.03 13.80
C ALA A 156 -0.34 -0.83 14.13
N GLY A 157 -1.56 -1.10 14.61
CA GLY A 157 -2.72 -0.18 14.69
C GLY A 157 -2.49 1.30 15.00
N ASN A 158 -1.54 1.64 15.89
CA ASN A 158 -1.26 3.02 16.29
C ASN A 158 -0.21 3.72 15.42
N ASP A 159 0.54 2.98 14.61
CA ASP A 159 1.61 3.52 13.76
C ASP A 159 1.03 4.37 12.62
N LEU A 160 -0.20 4.06 12.18
CA LEU A 160 -0.91 4.89 11.21
C LEU A 160 -1.24 6.28 11.75
N LEU A 161 -1.60 6.37 13.03
CA LEU A 161 -1.82 7.65 13.70
C LEU A 161 -0.52 8.44 13.75
N ILE A 162 0.58 7.80 14.16
CA ILE A 162 1.91 8.43 14.24
C ILE A 162 2.37 8.91 12.87
N PHE A 163 2.26 8.06 11.85
CA PHE A 163 2.62 8.37 10.46
C PHE A 163 1.89 9.61 9.95
N ASN A 164 0.56 9.69 10.13
CA ASN A 164 -0.22 10.82 9.63
C ASN A 164 0.02 12.13 10.40
N HIS A 165 0.57 12.07 11.61
CA HIS A 165 0.96 13.26 12.39
C HIS A 165 2.44 13.62 12.21
N ASP A 166 3.21 12.87 11.41
CA ASP A 166 4.60 13.21 11.09
C ASP A 166 4.65 14.55 10.34
N HIS A 167 5.57 15.43 10.76
CA HIS A 167 5.71 16.76 10.19
C HIS A 167 5.94 16.72 8.67
N ARG A 168 6.66 15.71 8.15
CA ARG A 168 6.91 15.55 6.71
C ARG A 168 5.63 15.24 5.94
N VAL A 169 4.74 14.43 6.50
CA VAL A 169 3.44 14.08 5.90
C VAL A 169 2.52 15.31 5.89
N ILE A 170 2.40 16.00 7.03
CA ILE A 170 1.62 17.25 7.14
C ILE A 170 2.14 18.31 6.17
N HIS A 171 3.47 18.39 6.05
CA HIS A 171 4.12 19.34 5.16
C HIS A 171 3.81 19.03 3.68
N LEU A 172 3.92 17.77 3.26
CA LEU A 172 3.54 17.33 1.93
C LEU A 172 2.07 17.62 1.61
N HIS A 173 1.15 17.45 2.57
CA HIS A 173 -0.26 17.80 2.37
C HIS A 173 -0.45 19.28 2.03
N LYS A 174 0.24 20.18 2.74
CA LYS A 174 0.16 21.64 2.49
C LYS A 174 0.66 22.01 1.09
N LEU A 175 1.78 21.43 0.67
CA LEU A 175 2.34 21.64 -0.67
C LEU A 175 1.39 21.11 -1.75
N THR A 176 0.87 19.90 -1.54
CA THR A 176 -0.08 19.26 -2.46
C THR A 176 -1.35 20.09 -2.61
N GLN A 177 -1.90 20.62 -1.51
CA GLN A 177 -3.08 21.50 -1.55
C GLN A 177 -2.80 22.76 -2.37
N SER A 178 -1.66 23.42 -2.15
CA SER A 178 -1.28 24.63 -2.88
C SER A 178 -1.13 24.38 -4.38
N TYR A 179 -0.58 23.22 -4.74
CA TYR A 179 -0.47 22.79 -6.13
C TYR A 179 -1.85 22.49 -6.75
N ILE A 180 -2.76 21.87 -6.01
CA ILE A 180 -4.13 21.60 -6.48
C ILE A 180 -4.90 22.90 -6.69
N ASP A 181 -4.80 23.86 -5.77
CA ASP A 181 -5.45 25.17 -5.88
C ASP A 181 -4.98 25.90 -7.14
N PHE A 182 -3.67 25.84 -7.43
CA PHE A 182 -3.09 26.34 -8.68
C PHE A 182 -3.68 25.67 -9.93
N PHE A 183 -3.86 24.34 -9.92
CA PHE A 183 -4.49 23.63 -11.04
C PHE A 183 -5.95 24.01 -11.24
N CYS A 184 -6.72 24.16 -10.16
CA CYS A 184 -8.11 24.58 -10.21
C CYS A 184 -8.25 25.99 -10.82
N ASP A 185 -7.39 26.94 -10.41
CA ASP A 185 -7.34 28.30 -10.97
C ASP A 185 -7.01 28.29 -12.47
N LEU A 186 -6.06 27.45 -12.91
CA LEU A 186 -5.75 27.29 -14.33
C LEU A 186 -6.89 26.65 -15.14
N ARG A 187 -7.52 25.60 -14.60
CA ARG A 187 -8.71 24.98 -15.23
C ARG A 187 -9.78 26.04 -15.48
N ASP A 188 -10.11 26.82 -14.45
CA ASP A 188 -11.18 27.80 -14.51
C ASP A 188 -10.83 28.90 -15.51
N TYR A 189 -9.58 29.34 -15.53
CA TYR A 189 -9.06 30.31 -16.50
C TYR A 189 -9.24 29.85 -17.95
N PHE A 190 -8.86 28.61 -18.25
CA PHE A 190 -8.88 28.10 -19.61
C PHE A 190 -10.26 27.61 -20.07
N SER A 191 -11.13 27.20 -19.14
CA SER A 191 -12.50 26.75 -19.45
C SER A 191 -13.31 27.75 -20.27
N ALA A 192 -13.02 29.05 -20.13
CA ALA A 192 -13.73 30.13 -20.79
C ALA A 192 -12.99 30.72 -22.01
N ARG A 193 -11.75 30.28 -22.33
CA ARG A 193 -10.81 31.11 -23.12
C ARG A 193 -10.02 30.43 -24.23
N THR A 194 -9.99 29.09 -24.34
CA THR A 194 -9.07 28.42 -25.29
C THR A 194 -9.74 27.77 -26.48
N SER A 195 -9.15 27.96 -27.67
CA SER A 195 -9.41 27.15 -28.87
C SER A 195 -8.52 25.90 -28.95
N VAL A 196 -7.45 25.86 -28.16
CA VAL A 196 -6.52 24.73 -28.05
C VAL A 196 -7.03 23.78 -26.98
N ASP A 197 -7.09 22.49 -27.30
CA ASP A 197 -7.42 21.45 -26.33
C ASP A 197 -6.22 21.18 -25.41
N ILE A 198 -6.26 21.76 -24.22
CA ILE A 198 -5.25 21.60 -23.18
C ILE A 198 -5.69 20.60 -22.09
N TYR A 199 -6.93 20.12 -22.14
CA TYR A 199 -7.47 19.23 -21.11
C TYR A 199 -6.67 17.94 -20.95
N PRO A 200 -6.18 17.28 -22.02
CA PRO A 200 -5.35 16.08 -21.88
C PRO A 200 -4.07 16.33 -21.09
N ILE A 201 -3.42 17.49 -21.26
CA ILE A 201 -2.17 17.76 -20.55
C ILE A 201 -2.39 18.08 -19.09
N LEU A 202 -3.41 18.88 -18.78
CA LEU A 202 -3.82 19.15 -17.39
C LEU A 202 -4.19 17.85 -16.68
N THR A 203 -4.95 16.99 -17.35
CA THR A 203 -5.37 15.68 -16.85
C THR A 203 -4.16 14.79 -16.58
N LYS A 204 -3.21 14.69 -17.53
CA LYS A 204 -1.99 13.89 -17.37
C LYS A 204 -1.12 14.36 -16.21
N SER A 205 -0.97 15.68 -16.04
CA SER A 205 -0.19 16.28 -14.95
C SER A 205 -0.84 16.17 -13.57
N LEU A 206 -2.17 16.04 -13.50
CA LEU A 206 -2.85 15.73 -12.25
C LEU A 206 -2.74 14.25 -11.89
N ILE A 207 -2.89 13.35 -12.88
CA ILE A 207 -2.69 11.90 -12.66
C ILE A 207 -1.28 11.61 -12.19
N SER A 208 -0.30 12.32 -12.75
CA SER A 208 1.09 12.07 -12.39
C SER A 208 1.35 12.29 -10.90
N LEU A 209 0.55 13.11 -10.20
CA LEU A 209 0.63 13.24 -8.75
C LEU A 209 0.27 11.96 -7.98
N LEU A 210 -0.50 11.04 -8.58
CA LEU A 210 -0.84 9.74 -7.96
C LEU A 210 0.33 8.75 -7.94
N GLN A 211 1.57 9.23 -8.11
CA GLN A 211 2.82 8.48 -7.98
C GLN A 211 3.71 9.08 -6.88
N GLY A 212 4.75 8.36 -6.49
CA GLY A 212 5.74 8.87 -5.54
C GLY A 212 5.13 9.02 -4.15
N PRO A 213 5.35 10.14 -3.43
CA PRO A 213 5.01 10.19 -2.01
C PRO A 213 3.50 10.15 -1.76
N LEU A 214 2.65 10.70 -2.65
CA LEU A 214 1.20 10.63 -2.47
C LEU A 214 0.66 9.20 -2.57
N SER A 215 1.22 8.37 -3.45
CA SER A 215 0.87 6.95 -3.54
C SER A 215 1.21 6.17 -2.25
N SER A 216 2.20 6.66 -1.50
CA SER A 216 2.66 6.09 -0.23
C SER A 216 1.93 6.67 0.99
N LEU A 217 0.91 7.52 0.82
CA LEU A 217 0.04 7.96 1.91
C LEU A 217 -1.14 7.00 2.14
N SER A 218 -1.59 6.85 3.39
CA SER A 218 -2.86 6.17 3.68
C SER A 218 -4.05 7.09 3.47
N TYR A 219 -5.10 6.57 2.86
CA TYR A 219 -6.39 7.25 2.65
C TYR A 219 -7.51 6.67 3.53
N GLU A 220 -7.17 5.79 4.47
CA GLU A 220 -8.13 5.13 5.34
C GLU A 220 -8.51 5.98 6.55
N PRO A 221 -9.77 5.93 6.99
CA PRO A 221 -10.24 6.77 8.09
C PRO A 221 -9.55 6.40 9.40
N ILE A 222 -9.32 7.42 10.23
CA ILE A 222 -8.69 7.29 11.53
C ILE A 222 -9.74 7.68 12.57
N ASN A 223 -10.03 6.79 13.53
CA ASN A 223 -11.04 7.02 14.57
C ASN A 223 -12.41 7.47 14.01
N SER A 224 -12.83 6.87 12.88
CA SER A 224 -14.07 7.20 12.15
C SER A 224 -14.11 8.61 11.53
N GLN A 225 -12.99 9.32 11.48
CA GLN A 225 -12.84 10.59 10.76
C GLN A 225 -12.14 10.34 9.41
N GLU A 226 -12.54 11.09 8.37
CA GLU A 226 -11.85 11.05 7.07
C GLU A 226 -10.37 11.42 7.23
N SER A 227 -9.50 10.73 6.50
CA SER A 227 -8.06 10.98 6.61
C SER A 227 -7.67 12.32 5.98
N LEU A 228 -6.69 13.00 6.58
CA LEU A 228 -6.14 14.25 6.04
C LEU A 228 -5.61 14.08 4.61
N SER A 229 -4.98 12.94 4.33
CA SER A 229 -4.51 12.58 2.98
C SER A 229 -5.65 12.52 1.98
N PHE A 230 -6.82 11.96 2.37
CA PHE A 230 -7.97 11.88 1.48
C PHE A 230 -8.63 13.26 1.28
N THR A 231 -8.78 14.03 2.36
CA THR A 231 -9.29 15.41 2.28
C THR A 231 -8.43 16.28 1.36
N SER A 232 -7.11 16.12 1.41
CA SER A 232 -6.16 16.85 0.57
C SER A 232 -6.25 16.47 -0.91
N ILE A 233 -6.59 15.22 -1.23
CA ILE A 233 -6.64 14.73 -2.61
C ILE A 233 -8.05 14.78 -3.23
N ARG A 234 -9.11 14.95 -2.43
CA ARG A 234 -10.49 15.06 -2.93
C ARG A 234 -10.66 16.17 -3.98
N PRO A 235 -10.15 17.41 -3.78
CA PRO A 235 -10.28 18.46 -4.79
C PRO A 235 -9.53 18.12 -6.09
N LEU A 236 -8.43 17.37 -6.00
CA LEU A 236 -7.72 16.84 -7.18
C LEU A 236 -8.61 15.88 -7.97
N LEU A 237 -9.25 14.93 -7.30
CA LEU A 237 -10.16 13.98 -7.95
C LEU A 237 -11.38 14.67 -8.57
N ASP A 238 -11.97 15.65 -7.90
CA ASP A 238 -13.07 16.43 -8.48
C ASP A 238 -12.62 17.26 -9.69
N CYS A 239 -11.44 17.88 -9.61
CA CYS A 239 -10.82 18.58 -10.75
C CYS A 239 -10.58 17.61 -11.92
N PHE A 240 -10.14 16.40 -11.62
CA PHE A 240 -9.88 15.37 -12.60
C PHE A 240 -11.13 14.93 -13.38
N PHE A 241 -12.24 14.64 -12.69
CA PHE A 241 -13.50 14.27 -13.34
C PHE A 241 -14.19 15.41 -14.08
N THR A 242 -13.89 16.67 -13.74
CA THR A 242 -14.39 17.84 -14.49
C THR A 242 -13.60 18.07 -15.78
N LEU A 243 -12.30 17.77 -15.80
CA LEU A 243 -11.43 17.96 -16.97
C LEU A 243 -11.64 16.89 -18.06
N ASN A 244 -11.87 15.63 -17.67
CA ASN A 244 -12.08 14.54 -18.63
C ASN A 244 -13.10 13.53 -18.11
N PRO A 245 -14.16 13.19 -18.89
CA PRO A 245 -15.14 12.19 -18.49
C PRO A 245 -14.60 10.75 -18.47
N ASN A 246 -13.55 10.44 -19.25
CA ASN A 246 -12.86 9.14 -19.23
C ASN A 246 -11.35 9.30 -19.00
N PRO A 247 -10.96 9.63 -17.76
CA PRO A 247 -9.57 9.88 -17.44
C PRO A 247 -8.68 8.62 -17.52
N ILE A 248 -9.27 7.43 -17.37
CA ILE A 248 -8.57 6.15 -17.31
C ILE A 248 -7.78 5.91 -18.61
N SER A 249 -8.28 6.42 -19.73
CA SER A 249 -7.65 6.29 -21.06
C SER A 249 -6.30 7.01 -21.19
N LEU A 250 -5.98 7.96 -20.30
CA LEU A 250 -4.79 8.81 -20.39
C LEU A 250 -3.64 8.36 -19.48
N ILE A 251 -3.79 7.22 -18.81
CA ILE A 251 -2.83 6.75 -17.79
C ILE A 251 -1.83 5.78 -18.42
N ASP A 252 -0.56 6.19 -18.45
CA ASP A 252 0.54 5.37 -18.97
C ASP A 252 1.21 4.52 -17.87
N ASN A 253 1.23 5.00 -16.62
CA ASN A 253 1.92 4.35 -15.50
C ASN A 253 0.99 3.41 -14.72
N LYS A 254 1.42 2.15 -14.55
CA LYS A 254 0.67 1.11 -13.82
C LYS A 254 0.39 1.47 -12.36
N GLU A 255 1.31 2.14 -11.67
CA GLU A 255 1.14 2.53 -10.26
C GLU A 255 0.05 3.61 -10.12
N GLN A 256 0.14 4.68 -10.91
CA GLN A 256 -0.88 5.75 -10.95
C GLN A 256 -2.25 5.17 -11.27
N HIS A 257 -2.31 4.26 -12.24
CA HIS A 257 -3.53 3.57 -12.62
C HIS A 257 -4.10 2.76 -11.44
N SER A 258 -3.24 2.02 -10.73
CA SER A 258 -3.67 1.19 -9.61
C SER A 258 -4.18 2.02 -8.43
N VAL A 259 -3.50 3.12 -8.10
CA VAL A 259 -3.92 4.05 -7.04
C VAL A 259 -5.25 4.71 -7.41
N LEU A 260 -5.42 5.12 -8.67
CA LEU A 260 -6.68 5.71 -9.13
C LEU A 260 -7.83 4.70 -9.06
N ILE A 261 -7.62 3.46 -9.51
CA ILE A 261 -8.64 2.41 -9.44
C ILE A 261 -9.00 2.11 -7.99
N TYR A 262 -8.01 2.08 -7.08
CA TYR A 262 -8.26 2.01 -5.66
C TYR A 262 -9.18 3.16 -5.19
N LEU A 263 -8.85 4.43 -5.49
CA LEU A 263 -9.65 5.58 -5.08
C LEU A 263 -11.08 5.52 -5.66
N LEU A 264 -11.21 5.13 -6.92
CA LEU A 264 -12.50 5.02 -7.62
C LEU A 264 -13.39 3.93 -7.05
N LEU A 265 -12.83 2.76 -6.80
CA LEU A 265 -13.61 1.58 -6.43
C LEU A 265 -13.84 1.47 -4.92
N THR A 266 -13.08 2.17 -4.08
CA THR A 266 -13.23 2.09 -2.61
C THR A 266 -13.94 3.29 -2.00
N LYS A 267 -13.89 4.46 -2.64
CA LYS A 267 -14.50 5.68 -2.10
C LYS A 267 -15.89 5.89 -2.72
N ASN A 268 -16.92 5.84 -1.88
CA ASN A 268 -18.34 5.80 -2.29
C ASN A 268 -18.75 6.95 -3.23
N ASP A 269 -18.22 8.15 -3.03
CA ASP A 269 -18.53 9.34 -3.83
C ASP A 269 -18.14 9.18 -5.31
N TYR A 270 -17.15 8.33 -5.59
CA TYR A 270 -16.63 8.10 -6.94
C TYR A 270 -17.14 6.80 -7.53
N PHE A 271 -17.36 5.76 -6.72
CA PHE A 271 -17.96 4.52 -7.19
C PHE A 271 -19.34 4.76 -7.82
N SER A 272 -20.14 5.65 -7.23
CA SER A 272 -21.45 6.05 -7.76
C SER A 272 -21.41 6.76 -9.12
N ARG A 273 -20.25 7.30 -9.51
CA ARG A 273 -20.04 7.95 -10.82
C ARG A 273 -19.73 6.95 -11.94
N LEU A 274 -19.43 5.68 -11.60
CA LEU A 274 -19.16 4.64 -12.60
C LEU A 274 -20.47 4.11 -13.22
N PRO A 275 -20.44 3.64 -14.48
CA PRO A 275 -21.64 3.10 -15.11
C PRO A 275 -22.22 1.90 -14.34
N GLY A 276 -23.47 2.02 -13.88
CA GLY A 276 -24.18 0.97 -13.14
C GLY A 276 -24.59 -0.27 -13.96
N VAL A 277 -24.11 -0.40 -15.20
CA VAL A 277 -24.41 -1.51 -16.12
C VAL A 277 -23.44 -2.69 -15.99
N TYR A 278 -22.31 -2.51 -15.31
CA TYR A 278 -21.33 -3.56 -15.15
C TYR A 278 -21.70 -4.53 -14.02
N SER A 279 -21.43 -5.82 -14.25
CA SER A 279 -21.60 -6.85 -13.22
C SER A 279 -20.57 -6.68 -12.09
N ARG A 280 -20.86 -7.22 -10.91
CA ARG A 280 -19.94 -7.15 -9.77
C ARG A 280 -18.68 -7.99 -10.03
N ALA A 281 -18.85 -9.14 -10.67
CA ALA A 281 -17.78 -9.92 -11.28
C ALA A 281 -16.88 -9.11 -12.22
N PHE A 282 -17.43 -8.21 -13.06
CA PHE A 282 -16.61 -7.38 -13.94
C PHE A 282 -15.64 -6.50 -13.14
N TYR A 283 -16.11 -5.85 -12.08
CA TYR A 283 -15.24 -5.04 -11.21
C TYR A 283 -14.19 -5.86 -10.48
N LEU A 284 -14.51 -7.13 -10.14
CA LEU A 284 -13.53 -8.07 -9.60
C LEU A 284 -12.41 -8.33 -10.62
N PHE A 285 -12.75 -8.78 -11.82
CA PHE A 285 -11.76 -9.10 -12.85
C PHE A 285 -10.95 -7.88 -13.30
N LEU A 286 -11.60 -6.71 -13.38
CA LEU A 286 -10.93 -5.45 -13.65
C LEU A 286 -9.90 -5.11 -12.58
N SER A 287 -10.19 -5.37 -11.30
CA SER A 287 -9.33 -4.97 -10.19
C SER A 287 -8.13 -5.88 -9.97
N ILE A 288 -8.13 -7.14 -10.44
CA ILE A 288 -7.06 -8.12 -10.20
C ILE A 288 -5.66 -7.59 -10.57
N PRO A 289 -5.39 -7.08 -11.79
CA PRO A 289 -4.06 -6.61 -12.15
C PRO A 289 -3.56 -5.45 -11.27
N PHE A 290 -4.48 -4.59 -10.82
CA PHE A 290 -4.16 -3.45 -9.97
C PHE A 290 -3.90 -3.87 -8.52
N ILE A 291 -4.67 -4.85 -8.01
CA ILE A 291 -4.41 -5.44 -6.68
C ILE A 291 -3.01 -6.04 -6.67
N GLN A 292 -2.63 -6.78 -7.72
CA GLN A 292 -1.29 -7.36 -7.83
C GLN A 292 -0.18 -6.32 -7.87
N GLN A 293 -0.37 -5.26 -8.67
CA GLN A 293 0.60 -4.17 -8.78
C GLN A 293 0.78 -3.43 -7.45
N LEU A 294 -0.30 -3.25 -6.69
CA LEU A 294 -0.24 -2.63 -5.35
C LEU A 294 0.42 -3.54 -4.31
N SER A 295 0.36 -4.86 -4.51
CA SER A 295 0.91 -5.87 -3.59
C SER A 295 2.26 -6.44 -4.01
N SER A 296 2.85 -5.98 -5.11
CA SER A 296 4.07 -6.57 -5.67
C SER A 296 5.31 -6.23 -4.84
N ASP A 297 5.34 -5.03 -4.26
CA ASP A 297 6.44 -4.52 -3.46
C ASP A 297 6.11 -4.63 -1.97
N ARG A 298 6.86 -5.48 -1.26
CA ARG A 298 6.65 -5.78 0.16
C ARG A 298 7.20 -4.68 1.08
N GLU A 299 8.12 -3.85 0.60
CA GLU A 299 8.69 -2.76 1.39
C GLU A 299 7.73 -1.56 1.45
N ARG A 300 6.83 -1.45 0.45
CA ARG A 300 5.83 -0.39 0.36
C ARG A 300 4.52 -0.79 1.06
N VAL A 301 4.56 -0.77 2.40
CA VAL A 301 3.42 -1.12 3.29
C VAL A 301 2.11 -0.41 2.87
N MET A 302 2.18 0.87 2.55
CA MET A 302 1.02 1.72 2.20
C MET A 302 0.39 1.39 0.85
N LEU A 303 1.13 0.77 -0.07
CA LEU A 303 0.54 0.21 -1.30
C LEU A 303 -0.15 -1.12 -1.01
N THR A 304 0.46 -1.95 -0.17
CA THR A 304 -0.14 -3.21 0.28
C THR A 304 -1.46 -2.96 1.03
N GLU A 305 -1.53 -1.93 1.87
CA GLU A 305 -2.78 -1.46 2.50
C GLU A 305 -3.87 -1.21 1.44
N LYS A 306 -3.55 -0.45 0.38
CA LYS A 306 -4.51 -0.15 -0.70
C LYS A 306 -4.97 -1.43 -1.39
N ALA A 307 -4.07 -2.40 -1.60
CA ALA A 307 -4.42 -3.70 -2.15
C ALA A 307 -5.45 -4.43 -1.26
N CYS A 308 -5.21 -4.48 0.06
CA CYS A 308 -6.11 -5.10 1.03
C CYS A 308 -7.50 -4.44 1.05
N VAL A 309 -7.55 -3.10 1.05
CA VAL A 309 -8.82 -2.37 1.05
C VAL A 309 -9.55 -2.52 -0.27
N LEU A 310 -8.85 -2.42 -1.41
CA LEU A 310 -9.43 -2.61 -2.74
C LEU A 310 -10.06 -3.99 -2.88
N VAL A 311 -9.32 -5.05 -2.56
CA VAL A 311 -9.83 -6.42 -2.69
C VAL A 311 -10.98 -6.68 -1.73
N SER A 312 -10.93 -6.14 -0.51
CA SER A 312 -12.02 -6.22 0.45
C SER A 312 -13.29 -5.56 -0.08
N ASN A 313 -13.19 -4.34 -0.59
CA ASN A 313 -14.34 -3.60 -1.07
C ASN A 313 -14.99 -4.30 -2.27
N VAL A 314 -14.20 -4.66 -3.28
CA VAL A 314 -14.73 -5.31 -4.50
C VAL A 314 -15.33 -6.69 -4.20
N CYS A 315 -14.70 -7.48 -3.34
CA CYS A 315 -15.25 -8.78 -2.92
C CYS A 315 -16.51 -8.65 -2.06
N SER A 316 -16.64 -7.59 -1.25
CA SER A 316 -17.81 -7.38 -0.39
C SER A 316 -19.11 -7.17 -1.18
N HIS A 317 -19.00 -6.70 -2.42
CA HIS A 317 -20.15 -6.51 -3.30
C HIS A 317 -20.61 -7.81 -3.97
N LEU A 318 -19.80 -8.88 -3.98
CA LEU A 318 -20.16 -10.14 -4.62
C LEU A 318 -21.45 -10.74 -4.03
N THR A 319 -22.23 -11.35 -4.90
CA THR A 319 -23.51 -11.98 -4.59
C THR A 319 -23.27 -13.37 -4.02
N PRO A 320 -23.67 -13.65 -2.77
CA PRO A 320 -23.48 -14.96 -2.18
C PRO A 320 -24.23 -16.05 -2.96
N TYR A 321 -23.59 -17.20 -3.13
CA TYR A 321 -24.12 -18.49 -3.59
C TYR A 321 -24.59 -18.57 -5.05
N LYS A 322 -24.46 -17.51 -5.85
CA LYS A 322 -25.06 -17.44 -7.19
C LYS A 322 -24.19 -16.79 -8.27
N GLU A 323 -23.06 -16.20 -7.90
CA GLU A 323 -22.29 -15.42 -8.87
C GLU A 323 -21.34 -16.28 -9.70
N PHE A 324 -20.75 -17.32 -9.11
CA PHE A 324 -19.77 -18.17 -9.77
C PHE A 324 -20.13 -19.66 -9.72
N ASP A 325 -19.79 -20.38 -10.79
CA ASP A 325 -19.84 -21.84 -10.84
C ASP A 325 -18.44 -22.45 -10.77
N GLN A 326 -18.35 -23.77 -10.89
CA GLN A 326 -17.07 -24.49 -10.81
C GLN A 326 -16.12 -24.20 -11.98
N THR A 327 -16.62 -23.78 -13.14
CA THR A 327 -15.79 -23.57 -14.35
C THR A 327 -14.86 -22.38 -14.19
N LEU A 328 -15.24 -21.43 -13.32
CA LEU A 328 -14.40 -20.29 -13.01
C LEU A 328 -13.11 -20.66 -12.25
N LEU A 329 -13.06 -21.86 -11.66
CA LEU A 329 -11.83 -22.40 -11.06
C LEU A 329 -10.76 -22.76 -12.08
N ASP A 330 -11.10 -22.79 -13.37
CA ASP A 330 -10.14 -23.01 -14.46
C ASP A 330 -9.57 -21.69 -15.02
N ASN A 331 -9.99 -20.54 -14.46
CA ASN A 331 -9.51 -19.21 -14.88
C ASN A 331 -8.24 -18.80 -14.13
N ASP A 332 -7.17 -18.53 -14.87
CA ASP A 332 -5.87 -18.10 -14.34
C ASP A 332 -5.96 -16.83 -13.48
N GLN A 333 -6.82 -15.87 -13.83
CA GLN A 333 -7.00 -14.64 -13.04
C GLN A 333 -7.57 -14.94 -11.65
N ILE A 334 -8.45 -15.94 -11.51
CA ILE A 334 -8.97 -16.34 -10.21
C ILE A 334 -7.88 -17.00 -9.37
N HIS A 335 -7.05 -17.86 -9.96
CA HIS A 335 -5.91 -18.44 -9.24
C HIS A 335 -4.96 -17.36 -8.74
N LEU A 336 -4.66 -16.40 -9.60
CA LEU A 336 -3.81 -15.26 -9.30
C LEU A 336 -4.37 -14.42 -8.14
N LEU A 337 -5.68 -14.17 -8.13
CA LEU A 337 -6.36 -13.49 -7.04
C LEU A 337 -6.31 -14.30 -5.73
N ILE A 338 -6.53 -15.61 -5.78
CA ILE A 338 -6.47 -16.49 -4.60
C ILE A 338 -5.07 -16.48 -3.99
N ASP A 339 -4.03 -16.60 -4.82
CA ASP A 339 -2.64 -16.56 -4.37
C ASP A 339 -2.28 -15.20 -3.78
N THR A 340 -2.77 -14.12 -4.38
CA THR A 340 -2.61 -12.76 -3.85
C THR A 340 -3.32 -12.59 -2.50
N LEU A 341 -4.56 -13.05 -2.37
CA LEU A 341 -5.29 -13.03 -1.10
C LEU A 341 -4.58 -13.86 -0.02
N LYS A 342 -4.08 -15.05 -0.37
CA LYS A 342 -3.32 -15.90 0.54
C LYS A 342 -2.07 -15.18 1.06
N MET A 343 -1.31 -14.55 0.16
CA MET A 343 -0.15 -13.73 0.52
C MET A 343 -0.55 -12.58 1.46
N LEU A 344 -1.58 -11.82 1.09
CA LEU A 344 -2.07 -10.69 1.88
C LEU A 344 -2.68 -11.08 3.23
N MET A 345 -3.15 -12.32 3.39
CA MET A 345 -3.68 -12.83 4.66
C MET A 345 -2.57 -13.26 5.61
N VAL A 346 -1.56 -13.97 5.11
CA VAL A 346 -0.57 -14.69 5.94
C VAL A 346 0.76 -13.95 6.05
N GLN A 347 1.19 -13.28 4.98
CA GLN A 347 2.53 -12.70 4.84
C GLN A 347 2.51 -11.19 4.56
N SER A 348 1.36 -10.51 4.74
CA SER A 348 1.25 -9.09 4.45
C SER A 348 2.15 -8.25 5.37
N PRO A 349 2.93 -7.30 4.83
CA PRO A 349 3.60 -6.27 5.63
C PRO A 349 2.58 -5.38 6.37
N ALA A 350 1.38 -5.20 5.82
CA ALA A 350 0.31 -4.42 6.44
C ALA A 350 -0.62 -5.32 7.27
N ARG A 351 -0.08 -5.99 8.31
CA ARG A 351 -0.77 -7.05 9.09
C ARG A 351 -2.10 -6.62 9.70
N GLN A 352 -2.25 -5.35 10.07
CA GLN A 352 -3.50 -4.82 10.61
C GLN A 352 -4.69 -4.95 9.64
N TYR A 353 -4.43 -5.05 8.33
CA TYR A 353 -5.46 -5.22 7.31
C TYR A 353 -5.72 -6.69 6.93
N SER A 354 -4.96 -7.65 7.47
CA SER A 354 -5.20 -9.08 7.25
C SER A 354 -6.66 -9.51 7.53
N PRO A 355 -7.36 -8.98 8.56
CA PRO A 355 -8.79 -9.27 8.77
C PRO A 355 -9.69 -8.89 7.59
N LEU A 356 -9.40 -7.77 6.91
CA LEU A 356 -10.15 -7.35 5.71
C LEU A 356 -9.94 -8.36 4.58
N THR A 357 -8.70 -8.77 4.36
CA THR A 357 -8.35 -9.76 3.33
C THR A 357 -8.96 -11.13 3.61
N ILE A 358 -9.02 -11.56 4.89
CA ILE A 358 -9.73 -12.77 5.31
C ILE A 358 -11.23 -12.65 4.97
N GLY A 359 -11.84 -11.49 5.23
CA GLY A 359 -13.22 -11.18 4.86
C GLY A 359 -13.45 -11.23 3.34
N ALA A 360 -12.52 -10.66 2.56
CA ALA A 360 -12.53 -10.67 1.11
C ALA A 360 -12.48 -12.11 0.56
N TYR A 361 -11.56 -12.94 1.10
CA TYR A 361 -11.44 -14.34 0.74
C TYR A 361 -12.73 -15.11 1.01
N ARG A 362 -13.34 -14.92 2.19
CA ARG A 362 -14.63 -15.55 2.52
C ARG A 362 -15.75 -15.10 1.59
N SER A 363 -15.74 -13.84 1.17
CA SER A 363 -16.75 -13.29 0.26
C SER A 363 -16.59 -13.89 -1.15
N LEU A 364 -15.35 -13.96 -1.66
CA LEU A 364 -15.02 -14.64 -2.91
C LEU A 364 -15.45 -16.11 -2.85
N PHE A 365 -15.08 -16.82 -1.78
CA PHE A 365 -15.46 -18.21 -1.58
C PHE A 365 -16.98 -18.42 -1.58
N ARG A 366 -17.72 -17.57 -0.85
CA ARG A 366 -19.18 -17.63 -0.78
C ARG A 366 -19.87 -17.26 -2.09
N ALA A 367 -19.21 -16.53 -2.99
CA ALA A 367 -19.77 -16.19 -4.30
C ALA A 367 -19.94 -17.42 -5.21
N PHE A 368 -19.17 -18.49 -4.98
CA PHE A 368 -19.33 -19.77 -5.67
C PHE A 368 -20.60 -20.50 -5.23
N ASN A 369 -21.22 -21.21 -6.18
CA ASN A 369 -22.29 -22.15 -5.89
C ASN A 369 -21.77 -23.33 -5.02
N PRO A 370 -22.66 -24.13 -4.38
CA PRO A 370 -22.23 -25.17 -3.44
C PRO A 370 -21.23 -26.21 -4.00
N LEU A 371 -21.40 -26.62 -5.26
CA LEU A 371 -20.46 -27.55 -5.91
C LEU A 371 -19.10 -26.88 -6.18
N GLY A 372 -19.12 -25.63 -6.63
CA GLY A 372 -17.96 -24.78 -6.83
C GLY A 372 -17.16 -24.59 -5.54
N ARG A 373 -17.83 -24.38 -4.40
CA ARG A 373 -17.16 -24.27 -3.08
C ARG A 373 -16.48 -25.57 -2.67
N CYS A 374 -17.12 -26.71 -2.89
CA CYS A 374 -16.50 -28.00 -2.60
C CYS A 374 -15.25 -28.23 -3.48
N ASN A 375 -15.35 -27.94 -4.78
CA ASN A 375 -14.22 -28.05 -5.70
C ASN A 375 -13.11 -27.05 -5.37
N PHE A 376 -13.47 -25.82 -5.00
CA PHE A 376 -12.55 -24.80 -4.53
C PHE A 376 -11.74 -25.31 -3.34
N LEU A 377 -12.42 -25.80 -2.27
CA LEU A 377 -11.73 -26.33 -1.09
C LEU A 377 -10.81 -27.50 -1.44
N ARG A 378 -11.29 -28.43 -2.28
CA ARG A 378 -10.49 -29.58 -2.71
C ARG A 378 -9.23 -29.15 -3.47
N GLN A 379 -9.37 -28.23 -4.43
CA GLN A 379 -8.25 -27.75 -5.23
C GLN A 379 -7.24 -26.99 -4.37
N GLN A 380 -7.71 -26.10 -3.47
CA GLN A 380 -6.84 -25.32 -2.61
C GLN A 380 -6.11 -26.20 -1.58
N LEU A 381 -6.80 -27.16 -0.95
CA LEU A 381 -6.16 -28.11 -0.02
C LEU A 381 -5.13 -29.01 -0.72
N ALA A 382 -5.37 -29.40 -1.97
CA ALA A 382 -4.43 -30.22 -2.75
C ALA A 382 -3.19 -29.43 -3.20
N LYS A 383 -3.35 -28.15 -3.56
CA LYS A 383 -2.25 -27.29 -4.02
C LYS A 383 -1.40 -26.73 -2.86
N THR A 384 -1.97 -26.61 -1.66
CA THR A 384 -1.32 -25.96 -0.52
C THR A 384 -0.31 -26.89 0.15
N SER A 385 0.93 -26.42 0.28
CA SER A 385 2.00 -27.16 0.96
C SER A 385 1.68 -27.35 2.45
N TYR A 386 2.10 -28.46 3.04
CA TYR A 386 1.92 -28.72 4.47
C TYR A 386 2.62 -27.66 5.35
N LYS A 387 3.67 -27.02 4.85
CA LYS A 387 4.40 -25.94 5.53
C LYS A 387 3.59 -24.65 5.69
N GLU A 388 2.51 -24.50 4.92
CA GLU A 388 1.64 -23.32 4.96
C GLU A 388 0.53 -23.49 6.00
N ASP A 389 0.94 -23.79 7.24
CA ASP A 389 0.08 -24.24 8.34
C ASP A 389 -1.08 -23.26 8.63
N SER A 390 -0.80 -21.96 8.66
CA SER A 390 -1.82 -20.94 8.90
C SER A 390 -2.91 -20.90 7.83
N TYR A 391 -2.53 -21.08 6.55
CA TYR A 391 -3.50 -21.10 5.45
C TYR A 391 -4.30 -22.41 5.43
N ARG A 392 -3.66 -23.55 5.72
CA ARG A 392 -4.36 -24.84 5.85
C ARG A 392 -5.34 -24.84 7.01
N THR A 393 -4.96 -24.24 8.14
CA THR A 393 -5.83 -24.00 9.31
C THR A 393 -7.07 -23.19 8.93
N PHE A 394 -6.88 -22.13 8.16
CA PHE A 394 -7.97 -21.33 7.63
C PHE A 394 -8.89 -22.13 6.70
N LEU A 395 -8.33 -22.91 5.75
CA LEU A 395 -9.12 -23.79 4.87
C LEU A 395 -9.90 -24.86 5.66
N CYS A 396 -9.29 -25.45 6.70
CA CYS A 396 -9.96 -26.39 7.60
C CYS A 396 -11.17 -25.76 8.29
N THR A 397 -11.06 -24.48 8.68
CA THR A 397 -12.17 -23.72 9.24
C THR A 397 -13.30 -23.54 8.23
N LEU A 398 -12.98 -23.25 6.95
CA LEU A 398 -13.99 -23.17 5.90
C LEU A 398 -14.67 -24.51 5.62
N VAL A 399 -13.92 -25.63 5.63
CA VAL A 399 -14.49 -26.98 5.50
C VAL A 399 -15.51 -27.23 6.62
N LYS A 400 -15.18 -26.89 7.86
CA LYS A 400 -16.08 -27.03 9.02
C LYS A 400 -17.36 -26.21 8.84
N ASP A 401 -17.23 -24.96 8.41
CA ASP A 401 -18.36 -24.03 8.26
C ASP A 401 -19.31 -24.48 7.14
N GLU A 402 -18.77 -24.92 6.00
CA GLU A 402 -19.58 -25.44 4.89
C GLU A 402 -20.22 -26.80 5.21
N PHE A 403 -19.50 -27.67 5.91
CA PHE A 403 -20.05 -28.93 6.40
C PHE A 403 -21.27 -28.66 7.29
N LEU A 404 -21.17 -27.74 8.24
CA LEU A 404 -22.27 -27.38 9.13
C LEU A 404 -23.47 -26.84 8.34
N TYR A 405 -23.22 -25.93 7.39
CA TYR A 405 -24.25 -25.36 6.54
C TYR A 405 -24.98 -26.43 5.71
N ASP A 406 -24.24 -27.34 5.06
CA ASP A 406 -24.78 -28.45 4.25
C ASP A 406 -25.56 -29.46 5.11
N TYR A 407 -25.02 -29.79 6.28
CA TYR A 407 -25.64 -30.71 7.21
C TYR A 407 -26.97 -30.16 7.73
N GLN A 408 -27.05 -28.88 8.07
CA GLN A 408 -28.31 -28.25 8.50
C GLN A 408 -29.35 -28.20 7.38
N LYS A 409 -28.92 -28.10 6.12
CA LYS A 409 -29.83 -27.88 4.99
C LYS A 409 -30.64 -29.11 4.55
N LEU A 410 -30.40 -30.30 5.12
CA LEU A 410 -31.07 -31.60 4.89
C LEU A 410 -31.18 -32.11 3.43
N SER A 411 -31.56 -31.25 2.48
CA SER A 411 -31.71 -31.51 1.05
C SER A 411 -30.39 -31.54 0.28
N SER A 412 -29.30 -31.04 0.88
CA SER A 412 -28.00 -31.01 0.23
C SER A 412 -27.19 -32.25 0.57
N GLU A 413 -26.48 -32.77 -0.43
CA GLU A 413 -25.72 -34.04 -0.36
C GLU A 413 -24.25 -33.87 -0.71
N ILE A 414 -23.76 -32.63 -0.74
CA ILE A 414 -22.41 -32.33 -1.26
C ILE A 414 -21.35 -32.81 -0.28
N TYR A 415 -21.54 -32.60 1.03
CA TYR A 415 -20.56 -32.97 2.05
C TYR A 415 -20.89 -34.30 2.70
N LYS A 416 -21.12 -35.34 1.87
CA LYS A 416 -21.37 -36.73 2.30
C LYS A 416 -20.42 -37.70 1.59
N GLY A 417 -20.13 -38.82 2.26
CA GLY A 417 -19.39 -39.93 1.66
C GLY A 417 -18.06 -39.49 1.04
N ASN A 418 -17.80 -39.93 -0.19
CA ASN A 418 -16.52 -39.75 -0.86
C ASN A 418 -16.07 -38.28 -0.96
N THR A 419 -17.00 -37.35 -1.17
CA THR A 419 -16.67 -35.92 -1.31
C THR A 419 -16.10 -35.35 -0.01
N LEU A 420 -16.76 -35.64 1.13
CA LEU A 420 -16.24 -35.28 2.45
C LEU A 420 -14.92 -35.99 2.72
N PHE A 421 -14.81 -37.26 2.33
CA PHE A 421 -13.62 -38.06 2.59
C PHE A 421 -12.39 -37.54 1.85
N GLN A 422 -12.53 -37.08 0.61
CA GLN A 422 -11.46 -36.43 -0.15
C GLN A 422 -10.94 -35.17 0.55
N LEU A 423 -11.84 -34.32 1.07
CA LEU A 423 -11.44 -33.14 1.83
C LEU A 423 -10.70 -33.51 3.12
N LEU A 424 -11.21 -34.52 3.84
CA LEU A 424 -10.56 -35.04 5.03
C LEU A 424 -9.20 -35.67 4.71
N ASP A 425 -9.06 -36.42 3.62
CA ASP A 425 -7.78 -37.04 3.22
C ASP A 425 -6.67 -36.01 3.01
N HIS A 426 -7.01 -34.83 2.46
CA HIS A 426 -6.05 -33.74 2.35
C HIS A 426 -5.67 -33.10 3.69
N LEU A 427 -6.55 -33.15 4.70
CA LEU A 427 -6.32 -32.58 6.03
C LEU A 427 -5.65 -33.58 6.99
N THR A 428 -6.00 -34.86 6.90
CA THR A 428 -5.52 -35.96 7.76
C THR A 428 -4.30 -36.64 7.15
N TYR A 429 -3.28 -35.84 6.82
CA TYR A 429 -2.02 -36.32 6.23
C TYR A 429 -0.83 -35.92 7.10
N LEU A 430 0.06 -36.88 7.35
CA LEU A 430 1.33 -36.67 8.04
C LEU A 430 2.46 -36.77 7.01
N PRO A 431 3.18 -35.66 6.68
CA PRO A 431 4.16 -35.61 5.60
C PRO A 431 5.22 -36.72 5.64
N ASN A 432 5.77 -36.98 6.83
CA ASN A 432 6.80 -38.00 7.05
C ASN A 432 6.27 -39.12 7.97
N GLY A 433 4.93 -39.31 7.99
CA GLY A 433 4.28 -40.22 8.92
C GLY A 433 4.63 -39.89 10.38
N VAL A 434 5.16 -40.88 11.09
CA VAL A 434 5.49 -40.78 12.52
C VAL A 434 6.64 -39.79 12.80
N GLU A 435 7.49 -39.52 11.81
CA GLU A 435 8.66 -38.63 11.92
C GLU A 435 8.34 -37.18 11.49
N SER A 436 7.05 -36.85 11.27
CA SER A 436 6.65 -35.50 10.89
C SER A 436 6.99 -34.50 11.99
N ASP A 437 7.47 -33.32 11.62
CA ASP A 437 7.63 -32.21 12.56
C ASP A 437 6.25 -31.67 12.94
N LEU A 438 5.76 -32.11 14.10
CA LEU A 438 4.44 -31.75 14.60
C LEU A 438 4.32 -30.26 14.97
N LEU A 439 5.43 -29.56 15.21
CA LEU A 439 5.41 -28.14 15.53
C LEU A 439 5.19 -27.28 14.27
N GLU A 440 5.68 -27.72 13.12
CA GLU A 440 5.51 -27.05 11.82
C GLU A 440 4.04 -27.07 11.36
N ILE A 441 3.28 -28.11 11.71
CA ILE A 441 1.87 -28.33 11.29
C ILE A 441 0.87 -28.26 12.46
N TYR A 442 1.28 -27.64 13.57
CA TYR A 442 0.57 -27.71 14.85
C TYR A 442 -0.85 -27.13 14.77
N ASP A 443 -1.03 -25.95 14.18
CA ASP A 443 -2.32 -25.25 14.18
C ASP A 443 -3.32 -25.98 13.26
N CYS A 444 -2.85 -26.51 12.12
CA CYS A 444 -3.68 -27.29 11.21
C CYS A 444 -4.04 -28.63 11.83
N LEU A 445 -3.13 -29.30 12.56
CA LEU A 445 -3.44 -30.53 13.28
C LEU A 445 -4.52 -30.29 14.34
N CYS A 446 -4.38 -29.25 15.16
CA CYS A 446 -5.40 -28.88 16.16
C CYS A 446 -6.76 -28.65 15.50
N SER A 447 -6.78 -27.90 14.40
CA SER A 447 -8.02 -27.59 13.67
C SER A 447 -8.65 -28.82 13.02
N THR A 448 -7.83 -29.71 12.46
CA THR A 448 -8.25 -30.96 11.82
C THR A 448 -8.84 -31.93 12.83
N LEU A 449 -8.19 -32.12 13.98
CA LEU A 449 -8.72 -32.97 15.05
C LEU A 449 -10.04 -32.42 15.59
N ASN A 450 -10.14 -31.10 15.78
CA ASN A 450 -11.39 -30.48 16.18
C ASN A 450 -12.50 -30.64 15.13
N LEU A 451 -12.17 -30.59 13.83
CA LEU A 451 -13.12 -30.89 12.75
C LEU A 451 -13.63 -32.34 12.82
N ILE A 452 -12.75 -33.32 13.00
CA ILE A 452 -13.15 -34.73 13.11
C ILE A 452 -14.06 -34.93 14.33
N ARG A 453 -13.66 -34.37 15.48
CA ARG A 453 -14.47 -34.40 16.71
C ARG A 453 -15.84 -33.76 16.48
N PHE A 454 -15.88 -32.61 15.81
CA PHE A 454 -17.11 -31.91 15.47
C PHE A 454 -18.05 -32.75 14.58
N ILE A 455 -17.52 -33.44 13.57
CA ILE A 455 -18.29 -34.36 12.73
C ILE A 455 -18.92 -35.47 13.59
N GLY A 456 -18.15 -36.09 14.49
CA GLY A 456 -18.65 -37.15 15.37
C GLY A 456 -19.74 -36.68 16.36
N LEU A 457 -19.65 -35.44 16.84
CA LEU A 457 -20.65 -34.87 17.75
C LEU A 457 -21.97 -34.54 17.04
N ILE A 458 -21.91 -34.10 15.78
CA ILE A 458 -23.08 -33.67 15.00
C ILE A 458 -23.77 -34.85 14.32
N ASP A 459 -23.01 -35.67 13.59
CA ASP A 459 -23.53 -36.83 12.90
C ASP A 459 -23.38 -38.04 13.81
N LYS A 460 -24.42 -38.36 14.59
CA LYS A 460 -24.38 -39.49 15.53
C LYS A 460 -24.36 -40.82 14.78
N ARG A 461 -23.74 -41.84 15.37
CA ARG A 461 -23.61 -43.20 14.80
C ARG A 461 -24.92 -43.81 14.29
N ASN A 462 -26.02 -43.56 14.99
CA ASN A 462 -27.34 -44.08 14.61
C ASN A 462 -27.97 -43.35 13.40
N ILE A 463 -27.49 -42.15 13.08
CA ILE A 463 -27.93 -41.35 11.92
C ILE A 463 -26.96 -41.59 10.76
N ASN A 464 -25.65 -41.43 11.01
CA ASN A 464 -24.54 -41.66 10.09
C ASN A 464 -24.77 -41.11 8.67
N ARG A 465 -25.30 -39.89 8.57
CA ARG A 465 -25.63 -39.25 7.28
C ARG A 465 -24.38 -38.95 6.45
N THR A 466 -23.25 -38.72 7.10
CA THR A 466 -21.96 -38.44 6.45
C THR A 466 -21.28 -39.70 5.94
N LEU A 467 -21.73 -40.88 6.38
CA LEU A 467 -21.09 -42.19 6.21
C LEU A 467 -19.73 -42.29 6.93
N PHE A 468 -19.39 -41.36 7.83
CA PHE A 468 -18.11 -41.38 8.53
C PHE A 468 -17.98 -42.59 9.48
N TRP A 469 -19.05 -43.03 10.13
CA TRP A 469 -19.07 -44.18 11.06
C TRP A 469 -18.98 -45.56 10.38
N THR A 470 -18.63 -45.60 9.08
CA THR A 470 -18.46 -46.83 8.31
C THR A 470 -16.99 -47.30 8.34
N GLU A 471 -16.53 -48.01 7.31
CA GLU A 471 -15.11 -48.32 7.10
C GLU A 471 -14.22 -47.08 7.09
N ARG A 472 -14.77 -45.89 6.80
CA ARG A 472 -14.01 -44.64 6.85
C ARG A 472 -13.40 -44.38 8.23
N LEU A 473 -14.13 -44.65 9.32
CA LEU A 473 -13.62 -44.45 10.68
C LEU A 473 -12.35 -45.28 10.93
N LYS A 474 -12.39 -46.55 10.53
CA LYS A 474 -11.25 -47.47 10.65
C LYS A 474 -10.05 -47.00 9.83
N ILE A 475 -10.29 -46.57 8.59
CA ILE A 475 -9.24 -46.05 7.71
C ILE A 475 -8.59 -44.80 8.33
N SER A 476 -9.39 -43.87 8.87
CA SER A 476 -8.89 -42.68 9.56
C SER A 476 -8.08 -43.05 10.81
N ASN A 477 -8.51 -44.07 11.55
CA ASN A 477 -7.78 -44.52 12.73
C ASN A 477 -6.39 -45.07 12.37
N GLU A 478 -6.33 -46.01 11.42
CA GLU A 478 -5.08 -46.67 11.02
C GLU A 478 -4.12 -45.72 10.29
N LYS A 479 -4.62 -44.86 9.40
CA LYS A 479 -3.77 -44.01 8.55
C LYS A 479 -3.32 -42.71 9.21
N PHE A 480 -4.06 -42.22 10.21
CA PHE A 480 -3.81 -40.89 10.78
C PHE A 480 -3.72 -40.89 12.30
N ILE A 481 -4.76 -41.32 13.01
CA ILE A 481 -4.84 -41.20 14.48
C ILE A 481 -3.75 -42.02 15.19
N LYS A 482 -3.59 -43.30 14.84
CA LYS A 482 -2.54 -44.16 15.42
C LYS A 482 -1.12 -43.65 15.13
N PRO A 483 -0.75 -43.33 13.87
CA PRO A 483 0.55 -42.71 13.57
C PRO A 483 0.78 -41.41 14.32
N LEU A 484 -0.25 -40.55 14.45
CA LEU A 484 -0.15 -39.28 15.16
C LEU A 484 0.12 -39.47 16.66
N ARG A 485 -0.59 -40.39 17.33
CA ARG A 485 -0.32 -40.73 18.75
C ARG A 485 1.15 -41.14 18.93
N LYS A 486 1.64 -42.03 18.08
CA LYS A 486 3.05 -42.48 18.13
C LYS A 486 4.03 -41.32 17.87
N SER A 487 3.71 -40.43 16.95
CA SER A 487 4.53 -39.24 16.66
C SER A 487 4.60 -38.30 17.87
N ILE A 488 3.47 -38.05 18.53
CA ILE A 488 3.38 -37.23 19.74
C ILE A 488 4.23 -37.83 20.87
N ASP A 489 4.12 -39.14 21.10
CA ASP A 489 4.90 -39.81 22.14
C ASP A 489 6.41 -39.72 21.90
N LEU A 490 6.84 -39.92 20.65
CA LEU A 490 8.25 -39.80 20.26
C LEU A 490 8.76 -38.36 20.38
N ALA A 491 8.02 -37.38 19.85
CA ALA A 491 8.39 -35.97 19.91
C ALA A 491 8.44 -35.49 21.37
N ARG A 492 7.43 -35.82 22.18
CA ARG A 492 7.39 -35.51 23.61
C ARG A 492 8.58 -36.11 24.36
N ALA A 493 8.91 -37.38 24.10
CA ALA A 493 10.06 -38.03 24.73
C ALA A 493 11.38 -37.33 24.36
N HIS A 494 11.56 -37.00 23.08
CA HIS A 494 12.74 -36.30 22.57
C HIS A 494 12.93 -34.93 23.25
N TYR A 495 11.90 -34.08 23.26
CA TYR A 495 11.98 -32.75 23.87
C TYR A 495 12.16 -32.82 25.40
N LYS A 496 11.55 -33.80 26.09
CA LYS A 496 11.78 -34.01 27.54
C LYS A 496 13.20 -34.46 27.84
N LEU A 497 13.83 -35.27 26.98
CA LEU A 497 15.23 -35.64 27.10
C LEU A 497 16.15 -34.42 26.86
N GLU A 498 15.85 -33.61 25.84
CA GLU A 498 16.61 -32.39 25.54
C GLU A 498 16.57 -31.39 26.71
N ILE A 499 15.41 -31.18 27.34
CA ILE A 499 15.28 -30.36 28.55
C ILE A 499 16.18 -30.90 29.68
N LYS A 500 16.17 -32.21 29.93
CA LYS A 500 17.02 -32.83 30.97
C LYS A 500 18.50 -32.68 30.66
N ASN A 501 18.91 -32.84 29.39
CA ASN A 501 20.30 -32.69 28.98
C ASN A 501 20.81 -31.27 29.21
N ARG A 502 19.99 -30.26 28.92
CA ARG A 502 20.33 -28.84 29.12
C ARG A 502 20.35 -28.42 30.59
N LEU A 503 19.47 -28.98 31.42
CA LEU A 503 19.50 -28.77 32.87
C LEU A 503 20.70 -29.42 33.55
N ASN A 504 21.15 -30.57 33.04
CA ASN A 504 22.26 -31.34 33.61
C ASN A 504 23.64 -30.91 33.12
N GLY A 505 23.74 -29.92 32.22
CA GLY A 505 25.02 -29.35 31.77
C GLY A 505 25.90 -30.29 30.93
N ASN A 506 25.34 -31.30 30.26
CA ASN A 506 26.11 -32.23 29.40
C ASN A 506 26.53 -31.56 28.08
N ASN A 507 27.45 -30.60 28.16
CA ASN A 507 27.96 -29.80 27.04
C ASN A 507 29.11 -30.47 26.25
N GLN A 508 29.23 -31.79 26.23
CA GLN A 508 30.39 -32.42 25.57
C GLN A 508 30.28 -32.57 24.04
N GLN A 509 29.16 -32.21 23.41
CA GLN A 509 29.01 -32.32 21.94
C GLN A 509 28.60 -31.04 21.20
N GLN A 510 28.20 -29.96 21.89
CA GLN A 510 27.75 -28.72 21.21
C GLN A 510 28.79 -27.58 21.19
N GLN A 511 29.85 -27.63 21.99
CA GLN A 511 30.91 -26.61 21.96
C GLN A 511 31.81 -26.66 20.73
N GLN A 512 31.76 -27.73 19.92
CA GLN A 512 32.61 -27.87 18.72
C GLN A 512 31.99 -27.33 17.42
N GLN A 513 30.73 -26.86 17.45
CA GLN A 513 30.09 -26.21 16.29
C GLN A 513 29.76 -24.72 16.52
N GLN A 514 29.99 -24.20 17.73
CA GLN A 514 29.57 -22.83 18.13
C GLN A 514 30.59 -21.72 17.84
N ALA A 515 31.74 -22.03 17.24
CA ALA A 515 32.77 -21.02 16.94
C ALA A 515 32.62 -20.35 15.57
N ASP A 516 31.81 -20.88 14.64
CA ASP A 516 31.75 -20.42 13.26
C ASP A 516 30.31 -20.19 12.78
N SER A 517 29.63 -19.15 13.28
CA SER A 517 28.58 -18.44 12.52
C SER A 517 27.98 -17.32 13.35
N GLU A 518 28.58 -16.13 13.31
CA GLU A 518 27.83 -14.90 13.58
C GLU A 518 26.85 -14.70 12.41
N ILE A 519 25.60 -15.11 12.61
CA ILE A 519 24.53 -14.86 11.64
C ILE A 519 24.13 -13.39 11.83
N LEU A 520 24.58 -12.54 10.90
CA LEU A 520 24.14 -11.15 10.79
C LEU A 520 22.75 -11.12 10.14
N VAL A 521 21.81 -10.43 10.77
CA VAL A 521 20.54 -10.02 10.16
C VAL A 521 20.53 -8.50 10.18
N ASP A 522 20.48 -7.87 9.00
CA ASP A 522 20.58 -6.41 8.80
C ASP A 522 21.77 -5.76 9.54
N ASP A 523 22.97 -6.30 9.34
CA ASP A 523 24.23 -5.80 9.92
C ASP A 523 24.26 -5.69 11.45
N LYS A 524 23.31 -6.35 12.15
CA LYS A 524 23.31 -6.51 13.61
C LYS A 524 23.53 -7.98 13.99
N PRO A 525 24.41 -8.27 14.97
CA PRO A 525 24.58 -9.63 15.46
C PRO A 525 23.29 -10.08 16.14
N LEU A 526 22.72 -11.21 15.71
CA LEU A 526 21.59 -11.82 16.38
C LEU A 526 22.01 -12.18 17.81
N SER A 527 21.38 -11.58 18.82
CA SER A 527 21.62 -11.99 20.21
C SER A 527 21.14 -13.44 20.39
N MET A 528 22.06 -14.35 20.70
CA MET A 528 21.67 -15.73 20.98
C MET A 528 20.78 -15.76 22.24
N PRO A 529 19.64 -16.48 22.19
CA PRO A 529 18.72 -16.53 23.32
C PRO A 529 19.41 -17.12 24.54
N SER A 530 19.07 -16.60 25.73
CA SER A 530 19.63 -17.08 27.00
C SER A 530 19.27 -18.56 27.24
N GLN A 531 20.02 -19.24 28.11
CA GLN A 531 19.73 -20.65 28.45
C GLN A 531 18.30 -20.82 29.02
N GLU A 532 17.80 -19.82 29.75
CA GLU A 532 16.43 -19.79 30.27
C GLU A 532 15.40 -19.66 29.16
N GLU A 533 15.60 -18.74 28.19
CA GLU A 533 14.70 -18.56 27.03
C GLU A 533 14.66 -19.81 26.13
N GLN A 534 15.80 -20.48 25.97
CA GLN A 534 15.88 -21.74 25.23
C GLN A 534 15.10 -22.85 25.95
N LEU A 535 15.24 -22.98 27.26
CA LEU A 535 14.48 -23.94 28.06
C LEU A 535 12.98 -23.63 28.01
N GLU A 536 12.59 -22.36 28.11
CA GLU A 536 11.19 -21.93 28.00
C GLU A 536 10.59 -22.32 26.65
N THR A 537 11.35 -22.16 25.56
CA THR A 537 10.93 -22.56 24.20
C THR A 537 10.71 -24.08 24.09
N LEU A 538 11.57 -24.88 24.70
CA LEU A 538 11.39 -26.34 24.77
C LEU A 538 10.16 -26.72 25.60
N HIS A 539 9.94 -26.06 26.74
CA HIS A 539 8.74 -26.27 27.56
C HIS A 539 7.46 -25.94 26.80
N LYS A 540 7.42 -24.80 26.09
CA LYS A 540 6.30 -24.42 25.20
C LYS A 540 6.01 -25.50 24.15
N SER A 541 7.06 -26.09 23.59
CA SER A 541 6.94 -27.18 22.61
C SER A 541 6.32 -28.45 23.22
N VAL A 542 6.73 -28.83 24.44
CA VAL A 542 6.13 -29.97 25.16
C VAL A 542 4.65 -29.69 25.47
N THR A 543 4.31 -28.46 25.89
CA THR A 543 2.91 -28.08 26.15
C THR A 543 2.04 -28.21 24.89
N LYS A 544 2.55 -27.86 23.71
CA LYS A 544 1.85 -28.09 22.44
C LYS A 544 1.53 -29.58 22.22
N PHE A 545 2.48 -30.48 22.48
CA PHE A 545 2.22 -31.92 22.38
C PHE A 545 1.16 -32.41 23.37
N ASP A 546 1.17 -31.87 24.60
CA ASP A 546 0.15 -32.21 25.60
C ASP A 546 -1.25 -31.73 25.18
N ILE A 547 -1.37 -30.56 24.54
CA ILE A 547 -2.63 -30.08 23.97
C ILE A 547 -3.14 -31.04 22.87
N LEU A 548 -2.27 -31.47 21.95
CA LEU A 548 -2.66 -32.42 20.90
C LEU A 548 -3.16 -33.75 21.48
N ASP A 549 -2.50 -34.27 22.51
CA ASP A 549 -2.86 -35.51 23.17
C ASP A 549 -4.19 -35.40 23.93
N CYS A 550 -4.44 -34.25 24.57
CA CYS A 550 -5.74 -33.93 25.17
C CYS A 550 -6.87 -33.93 24.11
N ILE A 551 -6.63 -33.31 22.95
CA ILE A 551 -7.62 -33.30 21.86
C ILE A 551 -7.87 -34.73 21.36
N LEU A 552 -6.82 -35.54 21.17
CA LEU A 552 -6.93 -36.94 20.75
C LEU A 552 -7.69 -37.80 21.75
N SER A 553 -7.47 -37.59 23.05
CA SER A 553 -8.20 -38.29 24.10
C SER A 553 -9.69 -37.95 24.06
N SER A 554 -10.03 -36.67 23.92
CA SER A 554 -11.44 -36.24 23.75
C SER A 554 -12.07 -36.78 22.46
N LEU A 555 -11.26 -36.99 21.42
CA LEU A 555 -11.69 -37.60 20.18
C LEU A 555 -12.02 -39.08 20.39
N SER A 556 -11.20 -39.83 21.13
CA SER A 556 -11.49 -41.21 21.52
C SER A 556 -12.80 -41.32 22.30
N ASP A 557 -13.04 -40.41 23.26
CA ASP A 557 -14.30 -40.36 24.01
C ASP A 557 -15.52 -40.12 23.10
N THR A 558 -15.40 -39.20 22.14
CA THR A 558 -16.47 -38.86 21.20
C THR A 558 -16.88 -40.06 20.33
N PHE A 559 -15.92 -40.94 20.02
CA PHE A 559 -16.13 -42.13 19.21
C PHE A 559 -16.18 -43.42 20.05
N ASN A 560 -16.50 -43.32 21.34
CA ASN A 560 -16.65 -44.46 22.27
C ASN A 560 -15.47 -45.44 22.27
N GLY A 561 -14.24 -44.94 22.14
CA GLY A 561 -13.04 -45.76 22.12
C GLY A 561 -12.75 -46.49 20.80
N GLU A 562 -13.47 -46.17 19.72
CA GLU A 562 -13.16 -46.70 18.38
C GLU A 562 -11.89 -46.09 17.76
N PHE A 563 -11.31 -45.06 18.41
CA PHE A 563 -10.05 -44.39 18.06
C PHE A 563 -8.90 -44.65 19.03
#